data_AF-A0A7S1YM17-F1
#
_entry.id   AF-A0A7S1YM17-F1
#
_cell.length_a   1.000
_cell.length_b   1.000
_cell.length_c   1.000
_cell.angle_alpha   90.00
_cell.angle_beta   90.00
_cell.angle_gamma   90.00
#
_symmetry.space_group_name_H-M   'P 1'
#
loop_
_entity.id
_entity.type
_entity.pdbx_description
1 polymer ?
#
loop_
_entity_poly.entity_id
_entity_poly.type
_entity_poly.pdbx_seq_one_letter_code
_entity_poly.pdbx_strand_id
1 'polypeptide(L)'
;NGGSKYNHKEIEKCIVHPNYDSTHGAHYPNDIALCKLKNAHPEEYYQVPLADKEHKLTHDKTELTAYGLGKLSEAGVHAETVQKVTMEYKDNRQCTKDYGYTITDDKICAGGHDKKDTCNGDSGGPLIDYS
;
A
#
# COMPACT_ATOMS: atom_id res chain seq x y z
N ASN A 1 23.62 15.12 12.46
CA ASN A 1 23.52 16.12 11.38
C ASN A 1 23.38 15.42 10.04
N GLY A 2 22.16 15.16 9.61
CA GLY A 2 21.84 14.51 8.34
C GLY A 2 20.68 15.21 7.64
N GLY A 3 21.04 16.08 6.68
CA GLY A 3 20.29 16.33 5.45
C GLY A 3 18.92 17.01 5.51
N SER A 4 18.90 18.29 5.16
CA SER A 4 17.77 19.16 4.83
C SER A 4 16.95 18.76 3.56
N LYS A 5 16.73 17.47 3.29
CA LYS A 5 16.01 17.00 2.08
C LYS A 5 14.53 16.65 2.29
N TYR A 6 14.07 16.49 3.52
CA TYR A 6 12.69 16.06 3.82
C TYR A 6 12.01 17.03 4.79
N ASN A 7 10.72 17.28 4.56
CA ASN A 7 9.88 18.01 5.50
C ASN A 7 9.41 17.05 6.59
N HIS A 8 10.07 17.09 7.75
CA HIS A 8 9.65 16.31 8.91
C HIS A 8 8.39 16.93 9.52
N LYS A 9 7.36 16.11 9.77
CA LYS A 9 6.09 16.53 10.38
C LYS A 9 5.81 15.66 11.60
N GLU A 10 5.36 16.29 12.68
CA GLU A 10 4.97 15.58 13.91
C GLU A 10 3.60 14.93 13.72
N ILE A 11 3.47 13.68 14.20
CA ILE A 11 2.19 12.99 14.29
C ILE A 11 1.53 13.36 15.62
N GLU A 12 0.29 13.85 15.58
CA GLU A 12 -0.52 14.12 16.77
C GLU A 12 -1.11 12.82 17.34
N LYS A 13 -1.67 11.99 16.47
CA LYS A 13 -2.25 10.68 16.84
C LYS A 13 -2.38 9.78 15.64
N CYS A 14 -2.31 8.47 15.85
CA CYS A 14 -2.76 7.47 14.89
C CYS A 14 -3.96 6.70 15.45
N ILE A 15 -4.93 6.41 14.59
CA ILE A 15 -6.15 5.67 14.89
C ILE A 15 -6.09 4.39 14.06
N VAL A 16 -5.84 3.27 14.73
CA VAL A 16 -5.87 1.94 14.11
C VAL A 16 -7.32 1.49 13.98
N HIS A 17 -7.66 0.77 12.92
CA HIS A 17 -8.99 0.20 12.77
C HIS A 17 -9.35 -0.66 14.00
N PRO A 18 -10.54 -0.49 14.62
CA PRO A 18 -10.87 -1.16 15.88
C PRO A 18 -10.94 -2.70 15.77
N ASN A 19 -11.17 -3.21 14.56
CA ASN A 19 -11.18 -4.64 14.24
C ASN A 19 -9.89 -5.11 13.55
N TYR A 20 -8.82 -4.32 13.62
CA TYR A 20 -7.50 -4.82 13.21
C TYR A 20 -7.03 -5.89 14.18
N ASP A 21 -6.54 -7.01 13.65
CA ASP A 21 -6.07 -8.13 14.46
C ASP A 21 -4.76 -8.71 13.90
N SER A 22 -3.66 -8.46 14.60
CA SER A 22 -2.33 -8.97 14.25
C SER A 22 -2.09 -10.42 14.69
N THR A 23 -3.02 -11.04 15.42
CA THR A 23 -2.89 -12.40 15.95
C THR A 23 -3.47 -13.46 15.02
N HIS A 24 -4.30 -13.07 14.04
CA HIS A 24 -4.93 -13.96 13.06
C HIS A 24 -3.99 -14.39 11.89
N GLY A 25 -2.68 -14.42 12.11
CA GLY A 25 -1.69 -14.88 11.13
C GLY A 25 -1.68 -14.05 9.84
N ALA A 26 -1.51 -14.71 8.69
CA ALA A 26 -1.38 -14.06 7.37
C ALA A 26 -2.64 -13.29 6.89
N HIS A 27 -3.72 -13.30 7.66
CA HIS A 27 -4.99 -12.70 7.26
C HIS A 27 -5.14 -11.21 7.57
N TYR A 28 -4.33 -10.64 8.47
CA TYR A 28 -4.31 -9.22 8.89
C TYR A 28 -5.61 -8.45 8.53
N PRO A 29 -6.76 -8.80 9.12
CA PRO A 29 -8.03 -8.21 8.73
C PRO A 29 -8.05 -6.72 9.07
N ASN A 30 -8.64 -5.91 8.19
CA ASN A 30 -8.76 -4.46 8.38
C ASN A 30 -7.41 -3.78 8.66
N ASP A 31 -6.36 -4.15 7.92
CA ASP A 31 -5.02 -3.54 8.01
C ASP A 31 -5.01 -2.11 7.46
N ILE A 32 -5.58 -1.19 8.24
CA ILE A 32 -5.70 0.23 7.92
C ILE A 32 -5.60 1.07 9.19
N ALA A 33 -4.93 2.21 9.08
CA ALA A 33 -4.84 3.22 10.12
C ALA A 33 -4.86 4.63 9.54
N LEU A 34 -5.33 5.60 10.33
CA LEU A 34 -5.30 7.01 9.99
C LEU A 34 -4.37 7.74 10.96
N CYS A 35 -3.34 8.42 10.44
CA CYS A 35 -2.45 9.25 11.24
C CYS A 35 -2.72 10.74 11.00
N LYS A 36 -3.11 11.44 12.07
CA LYS A 36 -3.33 12.89 12.08
C LYS A 36 -2.00 13.58 12.33
N LEU A 37 -1.59 14.45 11.41
CA LEU A 37 -0.43 15.32 11.59
C LEU A 37 -0.77 16.50 12.51
N LYS A 38 0.18 16.90 13.34
CA LYS A 38 0.10 18.11 14.16
C LYS A 38 0.35 19.33 13.28
N ASN A 39 -0.50 20.36 13.40
CA ASN A 39 -0.42 21.60 12.60
C ASN A 39 -0.38 21.31 11.09
N ALA A 40 -1.27 20.44 10.62
CA ALA A 40 -1.37 20.11 9.20
C ALA A 40 -1.94 21.29 8.41
N HIS A 41 -1.28 21.61 7.30
CA HIS A 41 -1.67 22.61 6.31
C HIS A 41 -1.94 21.88 4.99
N PRO A 42 -3.20 21.46 4.71
CA PRO A 42 -3.51 20.59 3.56
C PRO A 42 -3.00 21.09 2.21
N GLU A 43 -2.89 22.41 2.03
CA GLU A 43 -2.35 23.09 0.87
C GLU A 43 -0.85 22.83 0.61
N GLU A 44 -0.11 22.35 1.61
CA GLU A 44 1.31 21.97 1.47
C GLU A 44 1.49 20.58 0.84
N TYR A 45 0.41 19.82 0.64
CA TYR A 45 0.47 18.41 0.25
C TYR A 45 -0.29 18.16 -1.05
N TYR A 46 0.27 17.30 -1.89
CA TYR A 46 -0.50 16.67 -2.97
C TYR A 46 -1.48 15.68 -2.35
N GLN A 47 -2.77 15.97 -2.50
CA GLN A 47 -3.84 15.12 -2.01
C GLN A 47 -4.14 14.04 -3.04
N VAL A 48 -4.05 12.77 -2.62
CA VAL A 48 -4.50 11.64 -3.42
C VAL A 48 -5.98 11.43 -3.12
N PRO A 49 -6.87 11.48 -4.13
CA PRO A 49 -8.29 11.22 -3.91
C PRO A 49 -8.48 9.77 -3.45
N LEU A 50 -9.40 9.57 -2.51
CA LEU A 50 -9.82 8.23 -2.14
C LEU A 50 -10.71 7.65 -3.24
N ALA A 51 -10.62 6.33 -3.43
CA ALA A 51 -11.54 5.62 -4.31
C ALA A 51 -12.99 5.82 -3.85
N ASP A 52 -13.91 5.99 -4.81
CA ASP A 52 -15.35 5.99 -4.52
C ASP A 52 -15.76 4.60 -3.98
N LYS A 53 -16.76 4.54 -3.12
CA LYS A 53 -17.36 3.28 -2.67
C LYS A 53 -17.86 2.39 -3.83
N GLU A 54 -18.20 3.00 -4.97
CA GLU A 54 -18.64 2.29 -6.17
C GLU A 54 -17.47 1.91 -7.11
N HIS A 55 -16.25 2.36 -6.83
CA HIS A 55 -15.07 1.99 -7.60
C HIS A 55 -14.80 0.49 -7.42
N LYS A 56 -14.67 -0.21 -8.55
CA LYS A 56 -14.47 -1.66 -8.58
C LYS A 56 -13.40 -2.00 -9.58
N LEU A 57 -12.44 -2.80 -9.14
CA LEU A 57 -11.49 -3.47 -10.00
C LEU A 57 -12.19 -4.68 -10.62
N THR A 58 -12.86 -4.47 -11.76
CA THR A 58 -13.72 -5.49 -12.40
C THR A 58 -13.03 -6.29 -13.49
N HIS A 59 -11.85 -5.86 -13.94
CA HIS A 59 -11.14 -6.49 -15.03
C HIS A 59 -9.83 -7.09 -14.54
N ASP A 60 -9.70 -8.41 -14.64
CA ASP A 60 -8.41 -9.06 -14.49
C ASP A 60 -7.39 -8.34 -15.39
N LYS A 61 -6.20 -8.08 -14.84
CA LYS A 61 -5.13 -7.31 -15.48
C LYS A 61 -5.34 -5.80 -15.59
N THR A 62 -6.24 -5.19 -14.82
CA THR A 62 -6.16 -3.74 -14.57
C THR A 62 -4.77 -3.41 -14.03
N GLU A 63 -4.09 -2.44 -14.64
CA GLU A 63 -2.78 -1.98 -14.19
C GLU A 63 -2.92 -1.14 -12.92
N LEU A 64 -2.21 -1.54 -11.87
CA LEU A 64 -2.14 -0.85 -10.60
C LEU A 64 -0.69 -0.49 -10.31
N THR A 65 -0.44 0.74 -9.87
CA THR A 65 0.93 1.22 -9.60
C THR A 65 1.14 1.46 -8.12
N ALA A 66 2.12 0.77 -7.54
CA ALA A 66 2.58 1.02 -6.18
C ALA A 66 3.80 1.96 -6.18
N TYR A 67 3.94 2.76 -5.12
CA TYR A 67 5.04 3.70 -4.91
C TYR A 67 5.67 3.49 -3.53
N GLY A 68 7.00 3.58 -3.44
CA GLY A 68 7.66 3.36 -2.16
C GLY A 68 9.15 3.65 -2.11
N LEU A 69 9.71 3.56 -0.90
CA LEU A 69 11.13 3.73 -0.57
C LEU A 69 11.71 2.46 0.07
N GLY A 70 11.01 1.32 -0.05
CA GLY A 70 11.42 0.03 0.45
C GLY A 70 12.68 -0.50 -0.21
N LYS A 71 13.01 -1.76 0.08
CA LYS A 71 14.19 -2.40 -0.49
C LYS A 71 14.03 -2.63 -2.00
N LEU A 72 15.14 -2.51 -2.73
CA LEU A 72 15.19 -2.79 -4.18
C LEU A 72 15.14 -4.29 -4.53
N SER A 73 15.29 -5.16 -3.51
CA SER A 73 15.13 -6.62 -3.59
C SER A 73 14.98 -7.20 -2.18
N GLU A 74 14.57 -8.47 -2.04
CA GLU A 74 14.30 -9.11 -0.75
C GLU A 74 15.44 -8.94 0.29
N ALA A 75 16.68 -9.17 -0.16
CA ALA A 75 17.91 -9.02 0.63
C ALA A 75 18.70 -7.74 0.28
N GLY A 76 18.09 -6.81 -0.46
CA GLY A 76 18.73 -5.60 -0.96
C GLY A 76 18.75 -4.43 0.03
N VAL A 77 19.25 -3.29 -0.45
CA VAL A 77 19.26 -2.01 0.27
C VAL A 77 17.96 -1.23 0.00
N HIS A 78 17.62 -0.31 0.91
CA HIS A 78 16.52 0.63 0.71
C HIS A 78 16.82 1.60 -0.43
N ALA A 79 15.78 2.01 -1.15
CA ALA A 79 15.91 2.98 -2.21
C ALA A 79 16.23 4.38 -1.65
N GLU A 80 17.10 5.12 -2.35
CA GLU A 80 17.39 6.53 -2.01
C GLU A 80 16.38 7.52 -2.62
N THR A 81 15.63 7.07 -3.63
CA THR A 81 14.59 7.82 -4.33
C THR A 81 13.33 6.97 -4.45
N VAL A 82 12.16 7.63 -4.53
CA VAL A 82 10.88 6.93 -4.66
C VAL A 82 10.90 6.06 -5.91
N GLN A 83 10.64 4.76 -5.71
CA GLN A 83 10.45 3.79 -6.78
C GLN A 83 8.98 3.64 -7.09
N LYS A 84 8.69 3.11 -8.28
CA LYS A 84 7.36 2.69 -8.67
C LYS A 84 7.40 1.32 -9.33
N VAL A 85 6.35 0.54 -9.13
CA VAL A 85 6.14 -0.73 -9.81
C VAL A 85 4.70 -0.81 -10.30
N THR A 86 4.53 -1.19 -11.56
CA THR A 86 3.22 -1.48 -12.14
C THR A 86 2.98 -2.97 -12.10
N MET A 87 1.83 -3.35 -11.57
CA MET A 87 1.36 -4.71 -11.38
C MET A 87 -0.03 -4.87 -11.96
N GLU A 88 -0.46 -6.11 -12.12
CA GLU A 88 -1.80 -6.43 -12.61
C GLU A 88 -2.69 -6.82 -11.43
N TYR A 89 -3.92 -6.30 -11.41
CA TYR A 89 -4.98 -6.77 -10.53
C TYR A 89 -5.24 -8.27 -10.76
N LYS A 90 -5.43 -9.00 -9.66
CA LYS A 90 -5.85 -10.40 -9.63
C LYS A 90 -7.09 -10.57 -8.75
N ASP A 91 -8.11 -11.24 -9.27
CA ASP A 91 -9.28 -11.66 -8.49
C ASP A 91 -8.86 -12.44 -7.22
N ASN A 92 -9.51 -12.12 -6.08
CA ASN A 92 -9.18 -12.70 -4.78
C ASN A 92 -9.32 -14.24 -4.76
N ARG A 93 -10.17 -14.84 -5.61
CA ARG A 93 -10.25 -16.30 -5.75
C ARG A 93 -9.01 -16.88 -6.40
N GLN A 94 -8.40 -16.16 -7.35
CA GLN A 94 -7.13 -16.58 -7.94
C GLN A 94 -6.01 -16.46 -6.91
N CYS A 95 -5.95 -15.36 -6.16
CA CYS A 95 -4.94 -15.21 -5.11
C CYS A 95 -5.12 -16.23 -3.99
N THR A 96 -6.36 -16.57 -3.61
CA THR A 96 -6.63 -17.66 -2.65
C THR A 96 -6.03 -18.99 -3.11
N LYS A 97 -6.08 -19.30 -4.40
CA LYS A 97 -5.45 -20.51 -4.96
C LYS A 97 -3.93 -20.41 -4.95
N ASP A 98 -3.37 -19.25 -5.31
CA ASP A 98 -1.93 -19.02 -5.39
C ASP A 98 -1.27 -19.10 -4.00
N TYR A 99 -1.90 -18.53 -2.97
CA TYR A 99 -1.36 -18.45 -1.61
C TYR A 99 -1.73 -19.63 -0.69
N GLY A 100 -2.75 -20.42 -1.04
CA GLY A 100 -3.19 -21.56 -0.23
C GLY A 100 -3.96 -21.19 1.05
N TYR A 101 -4.38 -19.93 1.19
CA TYR A 101 -5.27 -19.46 2.25
C TYR A 101 -6.28 -18.45 1.69
N THR A 102 -7.43 -18.30 2.36
CA THR A 102 -8.51 -17.42 1.90
C THR A 102 -8.10 -15.95 1.96
N ILE A 103 -8.11 -15.30 0.79
CA ILE A 103 -8.05 -13.84 0.66
C ILE A 103 -9.48 -13.30 0.73
N THR A 104 -9.75 -12.47 1.73
CA THR A 104 -11.06 -11.87 2.01
C THR A 104 -11.26 -10.55 1.26
N ASP A 105 -12.51 -10.10 1.13
CA ASP A 105 -12.89 -8.93 0.33
C ASP A 105 -12.44 -7.58 0.91
N ASP A 106 -11.88 -7.55 2.12
CA ASP A 106 -11.21 -6.37 2.70
C ASP A 106 -9.79 -6.16 2.13
N LYS A 107 -9.39 -6.93 1.12
CA LYS A 107 -8.07 -6.90 0.48
C LYS A 107 -8.18 -6.85 -1.03
N ILE A 108 -7.17 -6.23 -1.65
CA ILE A 108 -6.95 -6.23 -3.08
C ILE A 108 -5.65 -6.98 -3.34
N CYS A 109 -5.67 -7.87 -4.33
CA CYS A 109 -4.48 -8.60 -4.75
C CYS A 109 -3.96 -8.05 -6.08
N ALA A 110 -2.66 -7.79 -6.14
CA ALA A 110 -1.97 -7.33 -7.34
C ALA A 110 -0.60 -8.01 -7.43
N GLY A 111 -0.15 -8.33 -8.64
CA GLY A 111 1.18 -8.89 -8.87
C GLY A 111 1.25 -9.74 -10.13
N GLY A 112 2.38 -10.42 -10.33
CA GLY A 112 2.57 -11.35 -11.45
C GLY A 112 2.92 -10.70 -12.80
N HIS A 113 2.96 -9.37 -12.88
CA HIS A 113 3.49 -8.65 -14.04
C HIS A 113 5.01 -8.53 -13.92
N ASP A 114 5.75 -8.93 -14.96
CA ASP A 114 7.21 -8.76 -15.07
C ASP A 114 8.09 -9.34 -13.93
N LYS A 115 7.57 -10.21 -13.06
CA LYS A 115 8.25 -10.67 -11.83
C LYS A 115 8.70 -9.52 -10.92
N LYS A 116 8.00 -8.39 -10.97
CA LYS A 116 8.22 -7.24 -10.09
C LYS A 116 7.13 -7.22 -9.02
N ASP A 117 7.49 -6.77 -7.83
CA ASP A 117 6.59 -6.67 -6.68
C ASP A 117 7.08 -5.54 -5.75
N THR A 118 6.24 -5.19 -4.79
CA THR A 118 6.62 -4.42 -3.60
C THR A 118 7.56 -5.22 -2.70
N CYS A 119 8.30 -4.55 -1.82
CA CYS A 119 9.23 -5.21 -0.93
C CYS A 119 9.18 -4.64 0.50
N ASN A 120 9.98 -5.23 1.39
CA ASN A 120 10.11 -4.78 2.78
C ASN A 120 10.42 -3.28 2.85
N GLY A 121 9.62 -2.55 3.63
CA GLY A 121 9.71 -1.10 3.76
C GLY A 121 8.69 -0.31 2.92
N ASP A 122 7.95 -0.97 2.02
CA ASP A 122 6.86 -0.34 1.26
C ASP A 122 5.49 -0.45 1.97
N SER A 123 5.40 -1.21 3.07
CA SER A 123 4.16 -1.42 3.82
C SER A 123 3.49 -0.09 4.23
N GLY A 124 2.21 0.05 3.93
CA GLY A 124 1.44 1.28 4.15
C GLY A 124 1.54 2.31 3.01
N GLY A 125 2.36 2.04 1.97
CA GLY A 125 2.41 2.83 0.75
C GLY A 125 1.14 2.71 -0.11
N PRO A 126 0.91 3.64 -1.05
CA PRO A 126 -0.29 3.65 -1.87
C PRO A 126 -0.22 2.63 -3.01
N LEU A 127 -1.38 2.10 -3.38
CA LEU A 127 -1.64 1.40 -4.64
C LEU A 127 -2.60 2.27 -5.47
N ILE A 128 -2.18 2.71 -6.64
CA ILE A 128 -2.90 3.68 -7.47
C ILE A 128 -3.46 3.01 -8.72
N ASP A 129 -4.76 3.19 -8.93
CA ASP A 129 -5.43 2.99 -10.22
C ASP A 129 -5.50 4.34 -10.96
N TYR A 130 -5.05 4.36 -12.22
CA TYR A 130 -5.03 5.55 -13.09
C TYR A 130 -6.15 5.56 -14.14
N SER A 131 -7.05 4.56 -14.12
CA SER A 131 -8.15 4.42 -15.09
C SER A 131 -9.28 5.42 -14.93
#